data_AF-A0A6P0Z411-F1
#
_entry.id   AF-A0A6P0Z411-F1
#
_cell.length_a   1.000
_cell.length_b   1.000
_cell.length_c   1.000
_cell.angle_alpha   90.00
_cell.angle_beta   90.00
_cell.angle_gamma   90.00
#
_symmetry.space_group_name_H-M   'P 1'
#
loop_
_entity.id
_entity.type
_entity.pdbx_description
1 polymer ?
#
loop_
_entity_poly.entity_id
_entity_poly.type
_entity_poly.pdbx_seq_one_letter_code
_entity_poly.pdbx_strand_id
1 'polypeptide(L)'
;MPNPPFPTHFFGYSLMEDVTLSLKVGKAWKLANVRTAKIFHDSQPGDHKNDPAVLAKMDLVNRYYVMTQILERTSFMDHLKLVIQQLFNITASLKHWNGWINLPNIIFAKIKGINEIIATKSF
;
A
#
# COMPACT_ATOMS: atom_id res chain seq x y z
N MET A 1 17.03 7.05 12.31
CA MET A 1 15.95 6.40 11.51
C MET A 1 16.20 4.89 11.48
N PRO A 2 15.17 4.08 11.19
CA PRO A 2 15.35 2.65 10.92
C PRO A 2 16.41 2.42 9.83
N ASN A 3 17.18 1.33 9.93
CA ASN A 3 18.17 0.92 8.93
C ASN A 3 17.93 -0.55 8.53
N PRO A 4 17.51 -0.85 7.28
CA PRO A 4 17.14 0.10 6.24
C PRO A 4 15.86 0.89 6.59
N PRO A 5 15.65 2.09 6.02
CA PRO A 5 14.45 2.89 6.30
C PRO A 5 13.17 2.18 5.82
N PHE A 6 13.27 1.42 4.74
CA PHE A 6 12.16 0.71 4.11
C PHE A 6 12.48 -0.77 3.90
N PRO A 7 11.50 -1.67 4.09
CA PRO A 7 11.60 -3.05 3.65
C PRO A 7 11.88 -3.17 2.15
N THR A 8 12.59 -4.23 1.74
CA THR A 8 13.01 -4.45 0.36
C THR A 8 11.87 -4.76 -0.62
N HIS A 9 10.66 -5.06 -0.13
CA HIS A 9 9.48 -5.27 -0.99
C HIS A 9 8.90 -3.95 -1.53
N PHE A 10 9.25 -2.81 -0.92
CA PHE A 10 8.93 -1.51 -1.49
C PHE A 10 9.92 -1.18 -2.60
N PHE A 11 9.41 -0.93 -3.80
CA PHE A 11 10.21 -0.57 -4.97
C PHE A 11 9.47 0.46 -5.84
N GLY A 12 10.21 1.38 -6.45
CA GLY A 12 9.63 2.42 -7.32
C GLY A 12 8.73 3.41 -6.58
N TYR A 13 7.60 3.80 -7.19
CA TYR A 13 6.55 4.56 -6.51
C TYR A 13 5.81 3.61 -5.55
N SER A 14 6.29 3.54 -4.33
CA SER A 14 5.88 2.49 -3.42
C SER A 14 4.72 2.94 -2.53
N LEU A 15 3.50 2.71 -3.00
CA LEU A 15 2.27 2.98 -2.26
C LEU A 15 2.35 2.40 -0.82
N MET A 16 2.12 3.21 0.21
CA MET A 16 2.25 2.88 1.65
C MET A 16 3.68 2.85 2.23
N GLU A 17 4.71 3.20 1.47
CA GLU A 17 6.09 3.31 1.95
C GLU A 17 6.21 4.34 3.10
N ASP A 18 5.79 5.58 2.87
CA ASP A 18 5.81 6.63 3.88
C ASP A 18 4.93 6.32 5.10
N VAL A 19 3.79 5.66 4.87
CA VAL A 19 2.90 5.21 5.96
C VAL A 19 3.62 4.18 6.83
N THR A 20 4.33 3.23 6.20
CA THR A 20 5.13 2.23 6.93
C THR A 20 6.19 2.89 7.77
N LEU A 21 6.97 3.81 7.20
CA LEU A 21 8.02 4.50 7.94
C LEU A 21 7.44 5.32 9.08
N SER A 22 6.36 6.05 8.84
CA SER A 22 5.67 6.85 9.87
C SER A 22 5.21 5.99 11.04
N LEU A 23 4.61 4.83 10.76
CA LEU A 23 4.15 3.90 11.80
C LEU A 23 5.32 3.26 12.55
N LYS A 24 6.38 2.82 11.85
CA LYS A 24 7.59 2.28 12.48
C LYS A 24 8.25 3.31 13.40
N VAL A 25 8.38 4.56 12.91
CA VAL A 25 8.99 5.62 13.70
C VAL A 25 8.10 5.99 14.90
N GLY A 26 6.79 6.11 14.70
CA GLY A 26 5.86 6.41 15.79
C GLY A 26 5.80 5.34 16.88
N LYS A 27 6.04 4.06 16.53
CA LYS A 27 6.12 2.95 17.50
C LYS A 27 7.40 3.00 18.35
N ALA A 28 8.54 3.37 17.75
CA ALA A 28 9.84 3.23 18.40
C ALA A 28 10.40 4.54 19.00
N TRP A 29 9.88 5.71 18.60
CA TRP A 29 10.38 7.01 19.07
C TRP A 29 9.25 7.96 19.46
N LYS A 30 9.52 8.82 20.45
CA LYS A 30 8.67 9.97 20.75
C LYS A 30 8.85 11.02 19.66
N LEU A 31 7.77 11.39 18.99
CA LEU A 31 7.78 12.40 17.94
C LEU A 31 7.72 13.81 18.56
N ALA A 32 8.69 14.65 18.20
CA ALA A 32 8.64 16.08 18.48
C ALA A 32 8.01 16.83 17.29
N ASN A 33 7.07 17.71 17.56
CA ASN A 33 6.44 18.54 16.52
C ASN A 33 7.23 19.85 16.36
N VAL A 34 7.77 20.10 15.17
CA VAL A 34 8.43 21.35 14.82
C VAL A 34 7.51 22.16 13.91
N ARG A 35 6.90 23.22 14.47
CA ARG A 35 5.91 24.07 13.77
C ARG A 35 6.51 24.94 12.66
N THR A 36 7.84 25.06 12.60
CA THR A 36 8.55 25.91 11.63
C THR A 36 9.14 25.13 10.45
N ALA A 37 8.99 23.80 10.43
CA ALA A 37 9.47 22.98 9.33
C ALA A 37 8.71 23.33 8.04
N LYS A 38 9.45 23.58 6.95
CA LYS A 38 8.91 23.77 5.61
C LYS A 38 9.19 22.52 4.78
N ILE A 39 8.15 21.93 4.21
CA ILE A 39 8.27 20.79 3.30
C ILE A 39 8.15 21.34 1.89
N PHE A 40 9.19 21.13 1.07
CA PHE A 40 9.16 21.43 -0.35
C PHE A 40 8.95 20.11 -1.10
N HIS A 41 7.81 19.98 -1.76
CA HIS A 41 7.48 18.78 -2.53
C HIS A 41 7.89 18.99 -3.99
N ASP A 42 8.98 18.36 -4.41
CA ASP A 42 9.37 18.32 -5.82
C ASP A 42 8.68 17.14 -6.50
N SER A 43 7.61 17.43 -7.25
CA SER A 43 6.79 16.42 -7.91
C SER A 43 7.45 15.96 -9.21
N GLN A 44 8.33 14.97 -9.14
CA GLN A 44 8.88 14.35 -10.35
C GLN A 44 7.88 13.32 -10.94
N PRO A 45 7.67 13.31 -12.28
CA PRO A 45 6.95 12.23 -12.94
C PRO A 45 7.80 10.96 -12.88
N GLY A 46 7.23 9.86 -12.40
CA GLY A 46 7.88 8.55 -12.43
C GLY A 46 7.11 7.65 -13.38
N ASP A 47 7.82 6.90 -14.24
CA ASP A 47 7.24 6.07 -15.30
C ASP A 47 6.23 5.03 -14.79
N HIS A 48 6.32 4.68 -13.50
CA HIS A 48 5.51 3.65 -12.84
C HIS A 48 4.15 4.18 -12.37
N LYS A 49 3.88 5.49 -12.48
CA LYS A 49 2.59 6.11 -12.13
C LYS A 49 1.45 5.73 -13.07
N ASN A 50 1.75 5.01 -14.16
CA ASN A 50 0.83 4.85 -15.29
C ASN A 50 0.25 3.45 -15.48
N ASP A 51 0.58 2.44 -14.65
CA ASP A 51 -0.01 1.10 -14.76
C ASP A 51 -1.01 0.81 -13.60
N PRO A 52 -2.33 0.87 -13.87
CA PRO A 52 -3.37 0.55 -12.89
C PRO A 52 -3.26 -0.86 -12.31
N ALA A 53 -2.72 -1.83 -13.05
CA ALA A 53 -2.55 -3.19 -12.59
C ALA A 53 -1.43 -3.28 -11.55
N VAL A 54 -0.28 -2.65 -11.81
CA VAL A 54 0.83 -2.57 -10.83
C VAL A 54 0.36 -1.90 -9.54
N LEU A 55 -0.33 -0.77 -9.65
CA LEU A 55 -0.90 -0.07 -8.50
C LEU A 55 -1.93 -0.92 -7.74
N ALA A 56 -2.79 -1.65 -8.45
CA ALA A 56 -3.81 -2.49 -7.83
C ALA A 56 -3.22 -3.68 -7.05
N LYS A 57 -2.11 -4.25 -7.53
CA LYS A 57 -1.35 -5.28 -6.82
C LYS A 57 -0.68 -4.70 -5.59
N MET A 58 0.06 -3.60 -5.75
CA MET A 58 0.77 -2.91 -4.66
C MET A 58 -0.20 -2.48 -3.55
N ASP A 59 -1.37 -1.93 -3.89
CA ASP A 59 -2.39 -1.53 -2.91
C ASP A 59 -2.79 -2.69 -2.00
N LEU A 60 -3.01 -3.88 -2.55
CA LEU A 60 -3.40 -5.05 -1.76
C LEU A 60 -2.23 -5.54 -0.89
N VAL A 61 -1.08 -5.80 -1.51
CA VAL A 61 0.09 -6.40 -0.86
C VAL A 61 0.61 -5.49 0.25
N ASN A 62 0.78 -4.20 -0.04
CA ASN A 62 1.37 -3.25 0.89
C ASN A 62 0.43 -2.93 2.05
N ARG A 63 -0.89 -2.86 1.81
CA ARG A 63 -1.87 -2.72 2.90
C ARG A 63 -1.92 -3.95 3.79
N TYR A 64 -1.84 -5.14 3.21
CA TYR A 64 -1.76 -6.38 3.98
C TYR A 64 -0.49 -6.41 4.84
N TYR A 65 0.66 -6.02 4.28
CA TYR A 65 1.92 -5.89 5.02
C TYR A 65 1.80 -4.91 6.20
N VAL A 66 1.32 -3.69 5.94
CA VAL A 66 1.16 -2.68 7.00
C VAL A 66 0.20 -3.16 8.08
N MET A 67 -0.92 -3.76 7.69
CA MET A 67 -1.92 -4.28 8.64
C MET A 67 -1.32 -5.37 9.54
N THR A 68 -0.63 -6.36 8.95
CA THR A 68 -0.18 -7.56 9.69
C THR A 68 1.17 -7.38 10.38
N GLN A 69 2.18 -6.82 9.70
CA GLN A 69 3.54 -6.73 10.22
C GLN A 69 3.81 -5.45 10.98
N ILE A 70 3.18 -4.34 10.58
CA ILE A 70 3.45 -3.03 11.19
C ILE A 70 2.44 -2.72 12.27
N LEU A 71 1.15 -2.99 12.04
CA LEU A 71 0.09 -2.73 13.01
C LEU A 71 -0.27 -3.94 13.86
N GLU A 72 0.25 -5.14 13.53
CA GLU A 72 -0.02 -6.39 14.26
C GLU A 72 -1.53 -6.74 14.33
N ARG A 73 -2.28 -6.36 13.28
CA ARG A 73 -3.72 -6.61 13.15
C ARG A 73 -3.96 -7.85 12.29
N THR A 74 -4.23 -8.97 12.94
CA THR A 74 -4.36 -10.28 12.27
C THR A 74 -5.70 -10.97 12.57
N SER A 75 -6.65 -10.29 13.22
CA SER A 75 -7.94 -10.90 13.52
C SER A 75 -8.75 -11.16 12.24
N PHE A 76 -9.72 -12.07 12.31
CA PHE A 76 -10.65 -12.32 11.20
C PHE A 76 -11.35 -11.03 10.73
N MET A 77 -11.74 -10.17 11.69
CA MET A 77 -12.42 -8.91 11.39
C MET A 77 -11.51 -7.92 10.64
N ASP A 78 -10.19 -7.93 10.91
CA ASP A 78 -9.23 -7.09 10.18
C ASP A 78 -9.11 -7.52 8.72
N HIS A 79 -9.06 -8.82 8.47
CA HIS A 79 -9.06 -9.38 7.12
C HIS A 79 -10.36 -9.05 6.38
N LEU A 80 -11.51 -9.17 7.05
CA LEU A 80 -12.80 -8.81 6.46
C LEU A 80 -12.85 -7.32 6.08
N LYS A 81 -12.36 -6.42 6.95
CA LYS A 81 -12.24 -4.99 6.65
C LYS A 81 -11.36 -4.74 5.44
N LEU A 82 -10.23 -5.44 5.31
CA LEU A 82 -9.37 -5.35 4.14
C LEU A 82 -10.11 -5.79 2.88
N VAL A 83 -10.82 -6.93 2.91
CA VAL A 83 -11.62 -7.41 1.77
C VAL A 83 -12.67 -6.39 1.37
N ILE A 84 -13.43 -5.84 2.32
CA ILE A 84 -14.46 -4.82 2.05
C ILE A 84 -13.82 -3.59 1.41
N GLN A 85 -12.68 -3.13 1.93
CA GLN A 85 -11.96 -2.00 1.35
C GLN A 85 -11.51 -2.28 -0.09
N GLN A 86 -11.03 -3.50 -0.37
CA GLN A 86 -10.60 -3.90 -1.72
C GLN A 86 -11.78 -3.95 -2.71
N LEU A 87 -12.92 -4.47 -2.27
CA LEU A 87 -14.16 -4.46 -3.06
C LEU A 87 -14.63 -3.02 -3.32
N PHE A 88 -14.59 -2.15 -2.31
CA PHE A 88 -14.92 -0.74 -2.46
C PHE A 88 -13.99 -0.04 -3.46
N ASN A 89 -12.68 -0.30 -3.43
CA ASN A 89 -11.74 0.28 -4.39
C ASN A 89 -12.07 -0.14 -5.84
N ILE A 90 -12.43 -1.41 -6.03
CA ILE A 90 -12.87 -1.92 -7.35
C ILE A 90 -14.13 -1.19 -7.79
N THR A 91 -15.19 -1.17 -6.97
CA THR A 91 -16.46 -0.52 -7.33
C THR A 91 -16.32 0.98 -7.56
N ALA A 92 -15.48 1.65 -6.76
CA ALA A 92 -15.19 3.07 -6.94
C ALA A 92 -14.49 3.36 -8.29
N SER A 93 -13.61 2.47 -8.76
CA SER A 93 -12.94 2.63 -10.05
C SER A 93 -13.93 2.58 -11.23
N LEU A 94 -15.03 1.84 -11.10
CA LEU A 94 -16.08 1.69 -12.12
C LEU A 94 -16.92 2.95 -12.35
N LYS A 95 -16.72 4.01 -11.54
CA LYS A 95 -17.34 5.33 -11.79
C LYS A 95 -16.86 5.98 -13.08
N HIS A 96 -15.72 5.56 -13.62
CA HIS A 96 -15.15 6.09 -14.86
C HIS A 96 -15.06 4.98 -15.92
N TRP A 97 -15.22 5.36 -17.19
CA TRP A 97 -15.11 4.43 -18.32
C TRP A 97 -13.77 3.68 -18.35
N ASN A 98 -12.67 4.37 -18.03
CA ASN A 98 -11.34 3.76 -17.92
C ASN A 98 -11.28 2.67 -16.84
N GLY A 99 -12.10 2.75 -15.79
CA GLY A 99 -12.17 1.71 -14.76
C GLY A 99 -12.75 0.40 -15.30
N TRP A 100 -13.76 0.47 -16.17
CA TRP A 100 -14.33 -0.71 -16.84
C TRP A 100 -13.32 -1.37 -17.78
N ILE A 101 -12.59 -0.57 -18.57
CA ILE A 101 -11.54 -1.09 -19.48
C ILE A 101 -10.44 -1.81 -18.68
N ASN A 102 -10.02 -1.23 -17.55
CA ASN A 102 -8.93 -1.78 -16.75
C ASN A 102 -9.37 -2.85 -15.74
N LEU A 103 -10.67 -3.10 -15.56
CA LEU A 103 -11.19 -4.01 -14.55
C LEU A 103 -10.57 -5.43 -14.62
N PRO A 104 -10.45 -6.08 -15.80
CA PRO A 104 -9.84 -7.41 -15.87
C PRO A 104 -8.38 -7.40 -15.40
N ASN A 105 -7.62 -6.36 -15.78
CA ASN A 105 -6.22 -6.20 -15.37
C ASN A 105 -6.10 -5.96 -13.86
N ILE A 106 -7.00 -5.16 -13.29
CA ILE A 106 -7.06 -4.90 -11.84
C ILE A 106 -7.38 -6.19 -11.07
N ILE A 107 -8.36 -6.98 -11.53
CA ILE A 107 -8.72 -8.26 -10.90
C ILE A 107 -7.54 -9.23 -10.96
N PHE A 108 -6.93 -9.40 -12.14
CA PHE A 108 -5.79 -10.29 -12.32
C PHE A 108 -4.59 -9.87 -11.46
N ALA A 109 -4.32 -8.57 -11.38
CA ALA A 109 -3.28 -8.01 -10.51
C ALA A 109 -3.54 -8.29 -9.03
N LYS A 110 -4.79 -8.16 -8.57
CA LYS A 110 -5.15 -8.49 -7.18
C LYS A 110 -5.05 -9.98 -6.90
N ILE A 111 -5.43 -10.86 -7.84
CA ILE A 111 -5.19 -12.31 -7.72
C ILE A 111 -3.70 -12.61 -7.59
N LYS A 112 -2.85 -11.99 -8.42
CA LYS A 112 -1.38 -12.08 -8.27
C LYS A 112 -0.91 -11.60 -6.90
N GLY A 113 -1.48 -10.52 -6.37
CA GLY A 113 -1.19 -10.02 -5.03
C GLY A 113 -1.59 -10.99 -3.93
N ILE A 114 -2.75 -11.65 -4.04
CA ILE A 114 -3.17 -12.72 -3.12
C ILE A 114 -2.17 -13.87 -3.15
N ASN A 115 -1.77 -14.32 -4.34
CA ASN A 115 -0.78 -15.40 -4.47
C ASN A 115 0.55 -15.01 -3.82
N GLU A 116 0.98 -13.75 -3.95
CA GLU A 116 2.19 -13.26 -3.30
C GLU A 116 2.07 -13.25 -1.77
N ILE A 117 0.93 -12.81 -1.23
CA ILE A 117 0.64 -12.86 0.21
C ILE A 117 0.66 -14.30 0.75
N ILE A 118 0.14 -15.26 -0.02
CA ILE A 118 0.09 -16.67 0.39
C ILE A 118 1.47 -17.32 0.28
N ALA A 119 2.20 -17.07 -0.82
CA ALA A 119 3.51 -17.65 -1.07
C ALA A 119 4.57 -17.09 -0.11
N THR A 120 4.51 -15.80 0.17
CA THR A 120 5.34 -15.12 1.16
C THR A 120 4.65 -15.28 2.50
N LYS A 121 4.80 -16.43 3.17
CA LYS A 121 4.18 -16.76 4.47
C LYS A 121 4.45 -15.67 5.53
N SER A 122 3.69 -14.57 5.49
CA SER A 122 3.98 -13.31 6.19
C SER A 122 5.37 -12.74 5.86
N PHE A 123 5.43 -11.46 5.52
CA PHE A 123 6.69 -10.72 5.38
C PHE A 123 7.54 -10.73 6.66
#